data_AF-A0A7X5TPM2-F1
#
_entry.id   AF-A0A7X5TPM2-F1
#
_cell.length_a   1.000
_cell.length_b   1.000
_cell.length_c   1.000
_cell.angle_alpha   90.00
_cell.angle_beta   90.00
_cell.angle_gamma   90.00
#
_symmetry.space_group_name_H-M   'P 1'
#
loop_
_entity.id
_entity.type
_entity.pdbx_description
1 polymer ?
#
loop_
_entity_poly.entity_id
_entity_poly.type
_entity_poly.pdbx_seq_one_letter_code
_entity_poly.pdbx_strand_id
1 'polypeptide(L)' 'MTGGSATTTNQQNLNGTMTNTEATDNVTGGNYISGSAFGNATGLPTVIQNSGNNVLIQNSTIVTVRMNP' A
#
# COMPACT_ATOMS: atom_id res chain seq x y z
N MET A 1 -39.91 5.85 10.79
CA MET A 1 -39.10 6.67 9.87
C MET A 1 -38.58 7.85 10.68
N THR A 2 -37.29 8.14 10.87
CA THR A 2 -36.00 7.74 10.29
C THR A 2 -34.92 7.93 11.37
N GLY A 3 -34.10 6.92 11.66
CA GLY A 3 -33.08 7.01 12.73
C GLY A 3 -31.90 6.06 12.56
N GLY A 4 -31.65 5.60 11.32
CA GLY A 4 -30.43 4.84 11.03
C GLY A 4 -29.29 5.83 10.87
N SER A 5 -28.47 5.99 11.91
CA SER A 5 -27.14 6.60 11.79
C SER A 5 -26.43 5.89 10.63
N ALA A 6 -26.06 6.62 9.58
CA ALA A 6 -25.24 6.11 8.50
C ALA A 6 -23.81 5.88 9.03
N THR A 7 -23.61 4.77 9.72
CA THR A 7 -22.31 4.39 10.26
C THR A 7 -21.49 3.76 9.14
N THR A 8 -20.53 4.50 8.60
CA THR A 8 -19.53 3.95 7.68
C THR A 8 -18.37 3.37 8.49
N THR A 9 -18.24 2.05 8.48
CA THR A 9 -17.12 1.35 9.10
C THR A 9 -16.17 0.88 8.02
N ASN A 10 -14.94 1.41 8.02
CA ASN A 10 -13.88 0.94 7.14
C ASN A 10 -12.82 0.24 7.97
N GLN A 11 -12.56 -1.04 7.67
CA GLN A 11 -11.55 -1.83 8.36
C GLN A 11 -10.59 -2.44 7.35
N GLN A 12 -9.32 -2.47 7.73
CA GLN A 12 -8.25 -3.15 6.99
C GLN A 12 -7.53 -4.08 7.96
N ASN A 13 -7.50 -5.36 7.61
CA ASN A 13 -6.78 -6.37 8.36
C ASN A 13 -5.71 -6.97 7.45
N LEU A 14 -4.44 -6.71 7.75
CA LEU A 14 -3.30 -7.16 6.97
C LEU A 14 -2.49 -8.10 7.86
N ASN A 15 -2.56 -9.39 7.56
CA ASN A 15 -1.75 -10.40 8.23
C ASN A 15 -0.79 -10.96 7.20
N GLY A 16 0.49 -10.94 7.55
CA GLY A 16 1.53 -11.50 6.73
C GLY A 16 2.58 -12.11 7.63
N THR A 17 2.96 -13.33 7.28
CA THR A 17 3.98 -14.09 7.97
C THR A 17 5.03 -14.43 6.94
N MET A 18 6.28 -14.12 7.27
CA MET A 18 7.43 -14.57 6.50
C MET A 18 8.23 -15.50 7.40
N THR A 19 8.25 -16.78 7.07
CA THR A 19 8.92 -17.83 7.86
C THR A 19 9.72 -18.73 6.94
N ASN A 20 10.78 -19.34 7.49
CA ASN A 20 11.67 -20.25 6.76
C ASN A 20 12.28 -19.65 5.48
N THR A 21 12.61 -18.35 5.51
CA THR A 21 13.25 -17.70 4.37
C THR A 21 14.76 -17.63 4.59
N GLU A 22 15.52 -18.13 3.62
CA GLU A 22 16.97 -18.05 3.55
C GLU A 22 17.35 -17.37 2.23
N ALA A 23 18.31 -16.46 2.29
CA ALA A 23 18.85 -15.75 1.13
C ALA A 23 20.37 -15.84 1.20
N THR A 24 20.98 -16.61 0.30
CA THR A 24 22.42 -16.82 0.18
C THR A 24 22.90 -16.46 -1.23
N ASP A 25 24.13 -15.94 -1.32
CA ASP A 25 24.76 -15.48 -2.57
C ASP A 25 23.93 -14.45 -3.37
N ASN A 26 23.11 -13.66 -2.69
CA ASN A 26 22.25 -12.69 -3.36
C ASN A 26 22.99 -11.40 -3.70
N VAL A 27 22.96 -11.04 -4.99
CA VAL A 27 23.23 -9.68 -5.45
C VAL A 27 21.89 -8.95 -5.57
N THR A 28 21.67 -7.93 -4.76
CA THR A 28 20.48 -7.08 -4.82
C THR A 28 20.75 -5.82 -5.63
N GLY A 29 19.70 -5.29 -6.25
CA GLY A 29 19.78 -4.09 -7.08
C GLY A 29 19.48 -2.80 -6.31
N GLY A 30 19.47 -1.69 -7.04
CA GLY A 30 18.95 -0.42 -6.55
C GLY A 30 17.45 -0.30 -6.80
N ASN A 31 16.75 0.28 -5.83
CA ASN A 31 15.45 0.88 -6.07
C ASN A 31 15.69 2.25 -6.70
N TYR A 32 15.29 2.45 -7.96
CA TYR A 32 15.45 3.73 -8.62
C TYR A 32 14.11 4.26 -9.14
N ILE A 33 13.73 5.44 -8.64
CA ILE A 33 12.66 6.30 -9.14
C ILE A 33 13.36 7.60 -9.53
N SER A 34 13.22 8.02 -10.77
CA SER A 34 14.00 9.14 -11.31
C SER A 34 13.14 10.23 -11.92
N GLY A 35 13.81 11.29 -12.41
CA GLY A 35 13.23 12.60 -12.76
C GLY A 35 11.80 12.54 -13.31
N SER A 36 10.91 13.34 -12.73
CA SER A 36 9.50 13.41 -13.12
C SER A 36 8.73 12.09 -13.08
N ALA A 37 9.19 11.05 -12.38
CA ALA A 37 8.49 9.76 -12.30
C ALA A 37 7.03 9.87 -11.86
N PHE A 38 6.70 10.91 -11.09
CA PHE A 38 5.34 11.25 -10.68
C PHE A 38 4.97 12.69 -11.06
N GLY A 39 5.64 13.27 -12.07
CA GLY A 39 5.27 14.58 -12.59
C GLY A 39 3.82 14.58 -13.04
N ASN A 40 3.03 15.55 -12.57
CA ASN A 40 1.59 15.63 -12.79
C ASN A 40 0.75 14.48 -12.20
N ALA A 41 1.26 13.71 -11.24
CA ALA A 41 0.46 12.71 -10.57
C ALA A 41 -0.68 13.37 -9.78
N THR A 42 -1.91 12.92 -10.03
CA THR A 42 -3.14 13.35 -9.34
C THR A 42 -3.84 12.15 -8.72
N GLY A 43 -4.52 12.34 -7.59
CA GLY A 43 -5.14 11.22 -6.85
C GLY A 43 -4.21 10.71 -5.75
N LEU A 44 -4.13 9.39 -5.57
CA LEU A 44 -3.39 8.75 -4.47
C LEU A 44 -2.32 7.78 -5.02
N PRO A 45 -1.17 8.31 -5.53
CA PRO A 45 -0.10 7.44 -5.99
C PRO A 45 0.55 6.72 -4.80
N THR A 46 0.71 5.40 -4.90
CA THR A 46 1.46 4.59 -3.93
C THR A 46 2.59 3.86 -4.63
N VAL A 47 3.78 3.89 -4.01
CA VAL A 47 4.99 3.32 -4.62
C VAL A 47 5.79 2.62 -3.54
N ILE A 48 6.16 1.38 -3.84
CA ILE A 48 7.00 0.59 -2.95
C ILE A 48 8.08 -0.05 -3.81
N GLN A 49 9.33 0.30 -3.52
CA GLN A 49 10.48 -0.32 -4.16
C GLN A 49 11.25 -1.10 -3.11
N ASN A 50 11.44 -2.39 -3.36
CA ASN A 50 12.25 -3.25 -2.53
C ASN A 50 13.06 -4.20 -3.43
N SER A 51 14.36 -3.96 -3.49
CA SER A 51 15.31 -4.74 -4.28
C SER A 51 15.92 -5.90 -3.51
N GLY A 52 15.51 -6.09 -2.26
CA GLY A 52 16.01 -7.11 -1.36
C GLY A 52 15.34 -8.46 -1.52
N ASN A 53 15.87 -9.45 -0.81
CA ASN A 53 15.28 -10.77 -0.63
C ASN A 53 14.51 -10.82 0.69
N ASN A 54 13.62 -11.81 0.83
CA ASN A 54 12.85 -12.00 2.06
C ASN A 54 12.04 -10.75 2.41
N VAL A 55 11.26 -10.28 1.45
CA VAL A 55 10.46 -9.07 1.58
C VAL A 55 8.99 -9.42 1.64
N LEU A 56 8.35 -9.06 2.75
CA LEU A 56 6.90 -9.06 2.88
C LEU A 56 6.43 -7.61 2.90
N ILE A 57 5.71 -7.20 1.86
CA ILE A 57 5.11 -5.87 1.77
C ILE A 57 3.60 -5.99 1.95
N GLN A 58 3.07 -5.25 2.91
CA GLN A 58 1.65 -5.14 3.17
C GLN A 58 1.26 -3.66 3.13
N ASN A 59 0.64 -3.24 2.02
CA ASN A 59 0.14 -1.88 1.85
C ASN A 59 -1.37 -1.93 1.64
N SER A 60 -2.09 -1.02 2.28
CA SER A 60 -3.53 -0.91 2.13
C SER A 60 -3.97 0.52 2.30
N THR A 61 -4.87 0.97 1.44
CA THR A 61 -5.39 2.34 1.41
C THR A 61 -6.91 2.29 1.37
N ILE A 62 -7.60 2.89 2.35
CA ILE A 62 -9.06 3.07 2.31
C ILE A 62 -9.33 4.50 1.88
N VAL A 63 -10.14 4.66 0.84
CA VAL A 63 -10.69 5.96 0.44
C VAL A 63 -12.19 5.93 0.65
N THR A 64 -12.68 6.75 1.58
CA THR A 64 -14.11 6.92 1.80
C THR A 64 -14.51 8.32 1.35
N VAL A 65 -15.30 8.38 0.29
CA VAL A 65 -15.85 9.64 -0.22
C VAL A 65 -17.35 9.66 0.05
N ARG A 66 -17.82 10.73 0.68
CA ARG A 66 -19.24 10.99 0.92
C ARG A 66 -19.57 12.37 0.37
N MET A 67 -20.41 12.39 -0.65
CA MET A 67 -20.88 13.64 -1.26
C MET A 67 -22.32 13.88 -0.84
N ASN A 68 -22.58 15.07 -0.29
CA ASN A 68 -23.92 15.58 -0.06
C ASN A 68 -24.21 16.65 -1.11
N PRO A 69 -25.49 16.88 -1.45
CA PRO A 69 -25.88 18.05 -2.22
C PRO A 69 -25.37 19.34 -1.59
#